data_AF-A0A9R0WK80-F1
#
_entry.id   AF-A0A9R0WK80-F1
#
_cell.length_a   1.000
_cell.length_b   1.000
_cell.length_c   1.000
_cell.angle_alpha   90.00
_cell.angle_beta   90.00
_cell.angle_gamma   90.00
#
_symmetry.space_group_name_H-M   'P 1'
#
loop_
_entity.id
_entity.type
_entity.pdbx_description
1 polymer ?
#
loop_
_entity_poly.entity_id
_entity_poly.type
_entity_poly.pdbx_seq_one_letter_code
_entity_poly.pdbx_strand_id
1 'polypeptide(L)'
;MSGAEEARRQLDKAKMDLIRLISSNKDDDLRVIALWRANGDLGETSVIKKAYEDLKTHKKFECFAWIKLVRPVNPTEYLRSILRQFYANSLQGTTMEAQDLRWMEMTKENDLVGEFRRFVSTKSYLIVLKDIHTIEEWDCVKVFFLNYKKGSRIIVSTEQVEVASLCVRQQTAAADHKQLHMDQALYAFYDKVFFFLSKYTLTSATLSSESTNAVIINNNI
;
A
#
# COMPACT_ATOMS: atom_id res chain seq x y z
N MET A 1 2.88 -6.85 -37.03
CA MET A 1 2.43 -7.39 -35.73
C MET A 1 0.96 -7.06 -35.58
N SER A 2 0.11 -7.99 -35.15
CA SER A 2 -1.32 -7.74 -34.94
C SER A 2 -1.54 -6.86 -33.70
N GLY A 3 -2.58 -6.03 -33.69
CA GLY A 3 -2.94 -5.19 -32.53
C GLY A 3 -3.18 -5.98 -31.24
N ALA A 4 -3.64 -7.23 -31.36
CA ALA A 4 -3.82 -8.13 -30.20
C ALA A 4 -2.48 -8.53 -29.54
N GLU A 5 -1.42 -8.69 -30.34
CA GLU A 5 -0.10 -9.06 -29.83
C GLU A 5 0.55 -7.88 -29.10
N GLU A 6 0.33 -6.66 -29.60
CA GLU A 6 0.82 -5.44 -28.97
C GLU A 6 0.12 -5.16 -27.65
N ALA A 7 -1.21 -5.28 -27.61
CA ALA A 7 -1.98 -5.14 -26.37
C ALA A 7 -1.53 -6.14 -25.29
N ARG A 8 -1.22 -7.39 -25.69
CA ARG A 8 -0.69 -8.40 -24.76
C ARG A 8 0.68 -8.00 -24.20
N ARG A 9 1.58 -7.49 -25.05
CA ARG A 9 2.91 -7.02 -24.63
C ARG A 9 2.83 -5.85 -23.66
N GLN A 10 1.93 -4.90 -23.91
CA GLN A 10 1.72 -3.76 -23.01
C GLN A 10 1.20 -4.21 -21.64
N LEU A 11 0.25 -5.15 -21.62
CA LEU A 11 -0.28 -5.71 -20.38
C LEU A 11 0.81 -6.44 -19.56
N ASP A 12 1.65 -7.23 -20.21
CA ASP A 12 2.76 -7.92 -19.55
C ASP A 12 3.82 -6.94 -19.03
N LYS A 13 4.12 -5.88 -19.79
CA LYS A 13 4.99 -4.81 -19.32
C LYS A 13 4.43 -4.11 -18.08
N ALA A 14 3.16 -3.72 -18.09
CA ALA A 14 2.49 -3.08 -16.96
C ALA A 14 2.51 -3.97 -15.72
N LYS A 15 2.24 -5.27 -15.87
CA LYS A 15 2.35 -6.28 -14.82
C LYS A 15 3.75 -6.32 -14.22
N MET A 16 4.79 -6.40 -15.05
CA MET A 16 6.18 -6.44 -14.59
C MET A 16 6.60 -5.15 -13.88
N ASP A 17 6.17 -4.00 -14.38
CA ASP A 17 6.43 -2.71 -13.75
C ASP A 17 5.78 -2.60 -12.36
N LEU A 18 4.55 -3.12 -12.20
CA LEU A 18 3.86 -3.17 -10.92
C LEU A 18 4.55 -4.13 -9.95
N ILE A 19 4.93 -5.35 -10.38
CA ILE A 19 5.67 -6.32 -9.57
C ILE A 19 6.98 -5.70 -9.05
N ARG A 20 7.70 -4.99 -9.92
CA ARG A 20 8.95 -4.30 -9.56
C ARG A 20 8.71 -3.19 -8.54
N LEU A 21 7.62 -2.44 -8.68
CA LEU A 21 7.25 -1.39 -7.72
C LEU A 21 6.94 -1.97 -6.35
N ILE A 22 6.12 -3.03 -6.30
CA ILE A 22 5.75 -3.74 -5.06
C ILE A 22 6.99 -4.34 -4.39
N SER A 23 7.85 -5.00 -5.18
CA SER A 23 9.04 -5.73 -4.71
C SER A 23 10.27 -4.85 -4.48
N SER A 24 10.14 -3.53 -4.56
CA SER A 24 11.26 -2.62 -4.30
C SER A 24 11.71 -2.75 -2.84
N ASN A 25 12.78 -3.50 -2.59
CA ASN A 25 13.40 -3.74 -1.28
C ASN A 25 14.22 -2.52 -0.77
N LYS A 26 13.77 -1.29 -1.04
CA LYS A 26 14.53 -0.08 -0.65
C LYS A 26 14.40 0.25 0.84
N ASP A 27 13.37 -0.27 1.51
CA ASP A 27 13.19 -0.27 2.96
C ASP A 27 12.20 -1.37 3.37
N ASP A 28 12.21 -1.67 4.67
CA ASP A 28 11.27 -2.58 5.32
C ASP A 28 9.96 -1.88 5.73
N ASP A 29 9.76 -0.62 5.34
CA ASP A 29 8.59 0.14 5.75
C ASP A 29 7.32 -0.37 5.09
N LEU A 30 6.18 -0.20 5.78
CA LEU A 30 4.87 -0.31 5.14
C LEU A 30 4.75 0.76 4.05
N ARG A 31 4.39 0.36 2.83
CA ARG A 31 4.13 1.29 1.72
C ARG A 31 2.75 1.09 1.15
N VAL A 32 2.12 2.21 0.81
CA VAL A 32 0.86 2.28 0.07
C VAL A 32 1.19 2.60 -1.39
N ILE A 33 0.63 1.82 -2.30
CA ILE A 33 0.69 2.04 -3.75
C ILE A 33 -0.74 2.23 -4.22
N ALA A 34 -1.11 3.46 -4.59
CA ALA A 34 -2.45 3.74 -5.08
C ALA A 34 -2.48 3.70 -6.61
N LEU A 35 -3.39 2.92 -7.15
CA LEU A 35 -3.58 2.71 -8.57
C LEU A 35 -4.84 3.46 -9.00
N TRP A 36 -4.64 4.53 -9.75
CA TRP A 36 -5.72 5.27 -10.40
C TRP A 36 -6.03 4.64 -11.74
N ARG A 37 -7.33 4.49 -11.99
CA ARG A 37 -7.94 3.91 -13.18
C ARG A 37 -8.85 4.95 -13.80
N ALA A 38 -8.53 5.40 -15.02
CA ALA A 38 -9.34 6.45 -15.66
C ALA A 38 -10.72 5.94 -16.07
N ASN A 39 -10.82 4.66 -16.47
CA ASN A 39 -12.05 4.02 -16.91
C ASN A 39 -12.15 2.65 -16.22
N GLY A 40 -13.35 2.21 -15.79
CA GLY A 40 -13.58 0.93 -15.09
C GLY A 40 -13.35 -0.34 -15.95
N ASP A 41 -12.42 -0.30 -16.90
CA ASP A 41 -12.21 -1.32 -17.91
C ASP A 41 -11.57 -2.60 -17.33
N LEU A 42 -11.93 -3.73 -17.93
CA LEU A 42 -11.63 -5.08 -17.43
C LEU A 42 -10.11 -5.38 -17.42
N GLY A 43 -9.34 -4.67 -18.24
CA GLY A 43 -7.89 -4.86 -18.43
C GLY A 43 -7.04 -4.47 -17.22
N GLU A 44 -7.40 -3.42 -16.49
CA GLU A 44 -6.60 -2.91 -15.38
C GLU A 44 -6.73 -3.78 -14.13
N THR A 45 -7.94 -4.27 -13.87
CA THR A 45 -8.16 -5.29 -12.84
C THR A 45 -7.35 -6.55 -13.18
N SER A 46 -7.15 -6.85 -14.46
CA SER A 46 -6.29 -7.95 -14.94
C SER A 46 -4.82 -7.72 -14.59
N VAL A 47 -4.27 -6.51 -14.73
CA VAL A 47 -2.87 -6.19 -14.36
C VAL A 47 -2.63 -6.45 -12.88
N ILE A 48 -3.47 -5.85 -12.02
CA ILE A 48 -3.33 -5.96 -10.55
C ILE A 48 -3.48 -7.43 -10.13
N LYS A 49 -4.49 -8.12 -10.67
CA LYS A 49 -4.75 -9.53 -10.34
C LYS A 49 -3.59 -10.41 -10.77
N LYS A 50 -3.08 -10.26 -12.00
CA LYS A 50 -1.94 -11.04 -12.49
C LYS A 50 -0.69 -10.79 -11.67
N ALA A 51 -0.40 -9.55 -11.30
CA ALA A 51 0.74 -9.22 -10.45
C ALA A 51 0.59 -9.83 -9.04
N TYR A 52 -0.62 -9.75 -8.45
CA TYR A 52 -0.91 -10.33 -7.15
C TYR A 52 -0.74 -11.85 -7.14
N GLU A 53 -1.29 -12.57 -8.11
CA GLU A 53 -1.16 -14.03 -8.20
C GLU A 53 0.29 -14.46 -8.45
N ASP A 54 1.05 -13.71 -9.25
CA ASP A 54 2.47 -13.97 -9.48
C ASP A 54 3.28 -13.83 -8.17
N LEU A 55 3.07 -12.72 -7.44
CA LEU A 55 3.72 -12.50 -6.14
C LEU A 55 3.32 -13.54 -5.10
N LYS A 56 2.06 -14.00 -5.13
CA LYS A 56 1.54 -15.05 -4.25
C LYS A 56 2.16 -16.41 -4.58
N THR A 57 2.24 -16.76 -5.86
CA THR A 57 2.85 -18.02 -6.35
C THR A 57 4.31 -18.11 -5.94
N HIS A 58 5.05 -17.01 -6.07
CA HIS A 58 6.45 -16.93 -5.66
C HIS A 58 6.65 -16.67 -4.15
N LYS A 59 5.57 -16.68 -3.36
CA LYS A 59 5.59 -16.47 -1.89
C LYS A 59 6.42 -15.25 -1.47
N LYS A 60 6.29 -14.15 -2.21
CA LYS A 60 7.05 -12.91 -1.94
C LYS A 60 6.67 -12.25 -0.61
N PHE A 61 5.46 -12.52 -0.14
CA PHE A 61 4.94 -12.13 1.17
C PHE A 61 4.43 -13.37 1.89
N GLU A 62 4.31 -13.30 3.22
CA GLU A 62 3.79 -14.41 4.02
C GLU A 62 2.26 -14.41 4.10
N CYS A 63 1.65 -13.24 3.97
CA CYS A 63 0.21 -13.05 4.04
C CYS A 63 -0.30 -12.28 2.82
N PHE A 64 -1.43 -12.70 2.28
CA PHE A 64 -2.07 -12.05 1.14
C PHE A 64 -3.55 -11.82 1.43
N ALA A 65 -4.08 -10.68 1.01
CA ALA A 65 -5.53 -10.50 0.98
C ALA A 65 -5.94 -9.67 -0.22
N TRP A 66 -7.06 -10.04 -0.83
CA TRP A 66 -7.70 -9.29 -1.89
C TRP A 66 -9.13 -8.96 -1.46
N ILE A 67 -9.41 -7.68 -1.25
CA ILE A 67 -10.70 -7.22 -0.72
C ILE A 67 -11.29 -6.19 -1.68
N LYS A 68 -12.54 -6.41 -2.07
CA LYS A 68 -13.37 -5.38 -2.69
C LYS A 68 -14.15 -4.68 -1.58
N LEU A 69 -14.06 -3.37 -1.52
CA LEU A 69 -14.82 -2.62 -0.53
C LEU A 69 -16.31 -2.62 -0.91
N VAL A 70 -17.16 -3.12 0.00
CA VAL A 70 -18.61 -3.12 -0.14
C VAL A 70 -19.18 -1.99 0.71
N ARG A 71 -20.17 -1.26 0.18
CA ARG A 71 -20.81 -0.15 0.87
C ARG A 71 -22.13 -0.59 1.53
N PRO A 72 -22.47 -0.03 2.71
CA PRO A 72 -21.65 0.90 3.51
C PRO A 72 -20.42 0.20 4.10
N VAL A 73 -19.33 0.96 4.29
CA VAL A 73 -18.09 0.40 4.81
C VAL A 73 -18.30 -0.08 6.25
N ASN A 74 -18.05 -1.36 6.49
CA ASN A 74 -18.02 -1.94 7.81
C ASN A 74 -16.58 -2.38 8.12
N PRO A 75 -15.84 -1.62 8.96
CA PRO A 75 -14.46 -1.94 9.32
C PRO A 75 -14.26 -3.34 9.90
N THR A 76 -15.23 -3.82 10.69
CA THR A 76 -15.21 -5.14 11.33
C THR A 76 -15.32 -6.27 10.31
N GLU A 77 -16.29 -6.19 9.39
CA GLU A 77 -16.42 -7.18 8.30
C GLU A 77 -15.20 -7.16 7.37
N TYR A 78 -14.67 -5.97 7.12
CA TYR A 78 -13.49 -5.77 6.30
C TYR A 78 -12.26 -6.47 6.93
N LEU A 79 -12.03 -6.25 8.22
CA LEU A 79 -10.95 -6.88 8.97
C LEU A 79 -11.10 -8.40 9.04
N ARG A 80 -12.33 -8.88 9.27
CA ARG A 80 -12.66 -10.31 9.27
C ARG A 80 -12.34 -10.96 7.93
N SER A 81 -12.68 -10.29 6.82
CA SER A 81 -12.39 -10.80 5.47
C SER A 81 -10.89 -10.89 5.18
N ILE A 82 -10.08 -9.93 5.66
CA ILE A 82 -8.62 -10.03 5.57
C ILE A 82 -8.10 -11.21 6.38
N LEU A 83 -8.50 -11.31 7.65
CA LEU A 83 -8.06 -12.38 8.55
C LEU A 83 -8.35 -13.76 7.97
N ARG A 84 -9.56 -13.97 7.46
CA ARG A 84 -9.94 -15.22 6.79
C ARG A 84 -8.96 -15.60 5.67
N GLN A 85 -8.52 -14.63 4.87
CA GLN A 85 -7.54 -14.87 3.81
C GLN A 85 -6.13 -15.10 4.38
N PHE A 86 -5.73 -14.40 5.43
CA PHE A 86 -4.43 -14.61 6.09
C PHE A 86 -4.31 -16.03 6.66
N TYR A 87 -5.33 -16.52 7.34
CA TYR A 87 -5.37 -17.91 7.82
C TYR A 87 -5.31 -18.90 6.66
N ALA A 88 -6.14 -18.74 5.64
CA ALA A 88 -6.16 -19.62 4.47
C ALA A 88 -4.79 -19.70 3.77
N ASN A 89 -4.04 -18.60 3.70
CA ASN A 89 -2.69 -18.60 3.14
C ASN A 89 -1.66 -19.26 4.08
N SER A 90 -1.82 -19.12 5.39
CA SER A 90 -0.89 -19.68 6.38
C SER A 90 -1.00 -21.20 6.53
N LEU A 91 -2.20 -21.75 6.31
CA LEU A 91 -2.51 -23.16 6.55
C LEU A 91 -2.09 -24.10 5.40
N GLN A 92 -1.36 -23.61 4.38
CA GLN A 92 -0.82 -24.41 3.25
C GLN A 92 -1.80 -25.43 2.65
N GLY A 93 -3.09 -25.09 2.53
CA GLY A 93 -4.11 -25.98 1.95
C GLY A 93 -4.91 -26.81 2.95
N THR A 94 -4.72 -26.62 4.25
CA THR A 94 -5.68 -27.10 5.26
C THR A 94 -6.89 -26.17 5.26
N THR A 95 -8.09 -26.72 5.07
CA THR A 95 -9.34 -25.94 5.18
C THR A 95 -9.42 -25.37 6.60
N MET A 96 -9.68 -24.06 6.70
CA MET A 96 -9.97 -23.40 7.97
C MET A 96 -11.05 -24.21 8.69
N GLU A 97 -10.77 -24.68 9.90
CA GLU A 97 -11.71 -25.59 10.56
C GLU A 97 -13.04 -24.88 10.80
N ALA A 98 -14.14 -25.64 10.87
CA ALA A 98 -15.46 -25.06 11.16
C ALA A 98 -15.45 -24.25 12.47
N GLN A 99 -14.56 -24.61 13.41
CA GLN A 99 -14.35 -23.87 14.65
C GLN A 99 -13.68 -22.51 14.44
N ASP A 100 -12.68 -22.40 13.55
CA ASP A 100 -12.02 -21.13 13.22
C ASP A 100 -12.98 -20.17 12.49
N LEU A 101 -13.81 -20.71 11.58
CA LEU A 101 -14.86 -19.95 10.91
C LEU A 101 -15.88 -19.41 11.91
N ARG A 102 -16.36 -20.27 12.80
CA ARG A 102 -17.33 -19.91 13.84
C ARG A 102 -16.75 -18.92 14.83
N TRP A 103 -15.47 -19.05 15.17
CA TRP A 103 -14.75 -18.08 15.97
C TRP A 103 -14.83 -16.72 15.27
N MET A 104 -14.35 -16.61 14.02
CA MET A 104 -14.37 -15.34 13.28
C MET A 104 -15.77 -14.70 13.23
N GLU A 105 -16.83 -15.48 13.00
CA GLU A 105 -18.21 -14.97 12.95
C GLU A 105 -18.72 -14.43 14.30
N MET A 106 -18.37 -15.09 15.40
CA MET A 106 -18.81 -14.69 16.75
C MET A 106 -17.86 -13.70 17.43
N THR A 107 -16.75 -13.34 16.77
CA THR A 107 -15.72 -12.46 17.32
C THR A 107 -16.17 -11.02 17.42
N LYS A 108 -15.90 -10.38 18.58
CA LYS A 108 -16.04 -8.93 18.76
C LYS A 108 -14.90 -8.19 18.06
N GLU A 109 -15.16 -6.96 17.64
CA GLU A 109 -14.20 -6.14 16.89
C GLU A 109 -12.82 -6.02 17.55
N ASN A 110 -12.75 -5.77 18.86
CA ASN A 110 -11.48 -5.64 19.58
C ASN A 110 -10.57 -6.87 19.45
N ASP A 111 -11.18 -8.06 19.47
CA ASP A 111 -10.44 -9.31 19.35
C ASP A 111 -9.94 -9.50 17.90
N LEU A 112 -10.74 -9.11 16.89
CA LEU A 112 -10.28 -9.08 15.49
C LEU A 112 -9.08 -8.13 15.31
N VAL A 113 -9.12 -6.95 15.92
CA VAL A 113 -8.02 -5.97 15.86
C VAL A 113 -6.75 -6.53 16.51
N GLY A 114 -6.89 -7.19 17.66
CA GLY A 114 -5.78 -7.87 18.33
C GLY A 114 -5.17 -8.96 17.45
N GLU A 115 -6.01 -9.79 16.84
CA GLU A 115 -5.56 -10.88 15.99
C GLU A 115 -4.93 -10.40 14.69
N PHE A 116 -5.51 -9.38 14.05
CA PHE A 116 -4.91 -8.74 12.89
C PHE A 116 -3.54 -8.17 13.22
N ARG A 117 -3.41 -7.47 14.36
CA ARG A 117 -2.13 -6.95 14.85
C ARG A 117 -1.09 -8.04 15.03
N ARG A 118 -1.47 -9.22 15.52
CA ARG A 118 -0.57 -10.37 15.66
C ARG A 118 0.01 -10.81 14.31
N PHE A 119 -0.83 -10.90 13.27
CA PHE A 119 -0.35 -11.20 11.91
C PHE A 119 0.58 -10.10 11.38
N VAL A 120 0.14 -8.83 11.40
CA VAL A 120 0.87 -7.75 10.74
C VAL A 120 2.16 -7.33 11.45
N SER A 121 2.31 -7.64 12.74
CA SER A 121 3.54 -7.37 13.50
C SER A 121 4.62 -8.42 13.32
N THR A 122 4.24 -9.64 12.92
CA THR A 122 5.17 -10.77 12.79
C THR A 122 5.48 -11.10 11.34
N LYS A 123 4.55 -10.86 10.42
CA LYS A 123 4.61 -11.32 9.03
C LYS A 123 4.54 -10.18 8.04
N SER A 124 5.26 -10.34 6.93
CA SER A 124 5.12 -9.50 5.74
C SER A 124 3.76 -9.77 5.05
N TYR A 125 3.10 -8.73 4.56
CA TYR A 125 1.81 -8.87 3.88
C TYR A 125 1.68 -8.03 2.62
N LEU A 126 0.87 -8.53 1.68
CA LEU A 126 0.35 -7.80 0.54
C LEU A 126 -1.18 -7.79 0.60
N ILE A 127 -1.76 -6.62 0.79
CA ILE A 127 -3.22 -6.43 0.79
C ILE A 127 -3.62 -5.58 -0.43
N VAL A 128 -4.63 -6.03 -1.18
CA VAL A 128 -5.22 -5.28 -2.29
C VAL A 128 -6.61 -4.81 -1.89
N LEU A 129 -6.82 -3.49 -1.91
CA LEU A 129 -8.10 -2.81 -1.67
C LEU A 129 -8.66 -2.35 -3.00
N LYS A 130 -9.76 -2.93 -3.42
CA LYS A 130 -10.41 -2.59 -4.69
C LYS A 130 -11.60 -1.66 -4.46
N ASP A 131 -11.75 -0.72 -5.39
CA ASP A 131 -12.89 0.18 -5.52
C ASP A 131 -13.09 1.10 -4.30
N ILE A 132 -12.00 1.72 -3.82
CA ILE A 132 -12.07 2.85 -2.89
C ILE A 132 -12.53 4.09 -3.68
N HIS A 133 -13.63 4.73 -3.29
CA HIS A 133 -14.21 5.88 -3.98
C HIS A 133 -13.96 7.20 -3.27
N THR A 134 -13.77 7.18 -1.95
CA THR A 134 -13.54 8.41 -1.18
C THR A 134 -12.37 8.26 -0.21
N ILE A 135 -11.83 9.39 0.24
CA ILE A 135 -10.71 9.37 1.20
C ILE A 135 -11.19 8.94 2.58
N GLU A 136 -12.46 9.20 2.92
CA GLU A 136 -13.07 8.75 4.17
C GLU A 136 -13.13 7.22 4.23
N GLU A 137 -13.42 6.55 3.10
CA GLU A 137 -13.39 5.09 3.02
C GLU A 137 -11.97 4.55 3.30
N TRP A 138 -10.94 5.19 2.74
CA TRP A 138 -9.54 4.86 3.04
C TRP A 138 -9.18 5.14 4.51
N ASP A 139 -9.60 6.28 5.04
CA ASP A 139 -9.32 6.70 6.41
C ASP A 139 -9.95 5.75 7.44
N CYS A 140 -11.13 5.19 7.13
CA CYS A 140 -11.76 4.16 7.96
C CYS A 140 -10.95 2.87 8.06
N VAL A 141 -10.19 2.49 7.02
CA VAL A 141 -9.45 1.22 6.99
C VAL A 141 -7.96 1.38 7.27
N LYS A 142 -7.38 2.54 6.97
CA LYS A 142 -5.93 2.77 7.12
C LYS A 142 -5.47 2.68 8.57
N VAL A 143 -6.36 2.96 9.51
CA VAL A 143 -6.10 2.91 10.97
C VAL A 143 -5.62 1.54 11.45
N PHE A 144 -5.95 0.47 10.73
CA PHE A 144 -5.52 -0.89 11.08
C PHE A 144 -4.08 -1.19 10.59
N PHE A 145 -3.62 -0.49 9.55
CA PHE A 145 -2.35 -0.79 8.89
C PHE A 145 -1.18 -0.04 9.51
N LEU A 146 -0.68 -0.56 10.62
CA LEU A 146 0.50 -0.01 11.30
C LEU A 146 1.80 -0.48 10.62
N ASN A 147 2.81 0.39 10.62
CA ASN A 147 4.13 0.10 10.07
C ASN A 147 4.99 -0.66 11.10
N TYR A 148 5.10 -1.98 10.93
CA TYR A 148 5.92 -2.87 11.75
C TYR A 148 7.29 -3.19 11.15
N LYS A 149 7.72 -2.44 10.12
CA LYS A 149 9.01 -2.66 9.43
C LYS A 149 9.17 -4.11 8.91
N LYS A 150 8.15 -4.62 8.22
CA LYS A 150 8.09 -6.00 7.64
C LYS A 150 8.12 -6.04 6.11
N GLY A 151 8.40 -4.92 5.47
CA GLY A 151 8.37 -4.77 4.02
C GLY A 151 6.97 -4.89 3.43
N SER A 152 5.92 -4.74 4.24
CA SER A 152 4.53 -4.93 3.83
C SER A 152 4.07 -3.89 2.81
N ARG A 153 3.10 -4.26 1.98
CA ARG A 153 2.59 -3.43 0.89
C ARG A 153 1.07 -3.44 0.88
N ILE A 154 0.48 -2.28 0.64
CA ILE A 154 -0.95 -2.11 0.42
C ILE A 154 -1.14 -1.54 -0.97
N ILE A 155 -1.94 -2.21 -1.79
CA ILE A 155 -2.36 -1.70 -3.08
C ILE A 155 -3.76 -1.14 -2.89
N VAL A 156 -3.96 0.14 -3.17
CA VAL A 156 -5.29 0.74 -3.25
C VAL A 156 -5.65 0.90 -4.71
N SER A 157 -6.86 0.53 -5.11
CA SER A 157 -7.35 0.73 -6.46
C SER A 157 -8.60 1.61 -6.43
N THR A 158 -8.56 2.70 -7.19
CA THR A 158 -9.60 3.73 -7.21
C THR A 158 -9.80 4.27 -8.62
N GLU A 159 -11.00 4.75 -8.91
CA GLU A 159 -11.32 5.48 -10.15
C GLU A 159 -11.09 6.99 -10.00
N GLN A 160 -10.88 7.47 -8.76
CA GLN A 160 -10.68 8.88 -8.46
C GLN A 160 -9.20 9.21 -8.28
N VAL A 161 -8.69 10.12 -9.12
CA VAL A 161 -7.28 10.51 -9.10
C VAL A 161 -6.90 11.21 -7.79
N GLU A 162 -7.81 12.01 -7.24
CA GLU A 162 -7.64 12.72 -5.97
C GLU A 162 -7.46 11.73 -4.82
N VAL A 163 -8.30 10.69 -4.79
CA VAL A 163 -8.21 9.61 -3.79
C VAL A 163 -6.88 8.88 -3.93
N ALA A 164 -6.45 8.56 -5.15
CA ALA A 164 -5.17 7.89 -5.37
C ALA A 164 -3.99 8.70 -4.82
N SER A 165 -3.98 10.02 -5.07
CA SER A 165 -2.96 10.93 -4.55
C SER A 165 -2.97 11.00 -3.03
N LEU A 166 -4.15 11.14 -2.42
CA LEU A 166 -4.30 11.31 -0.97
C LEU A 166 -4.00 10.03 -0.18
N CYS A 167 -4.27 8.85 -0.74
CA CYS A 167 -3.94 7.56 -0.09
C CYS A 167 -2.45 7.39 0.21
N VAL A 168 -1.60 8.04 -0.58
CA VAL A 168 -0.14 7.87 -0.54
C VAL A 168 0.51 8.93 0.34
N ARG A 169 -0.07 10.13 0.46
CA ARG A 169 0.53 11.23 1.22
C ARG A 169 0.53 10.93 2.71
N GLN A 170 1.68 10.51 3.24
CA GLN A 170 1.99 10.79 4.64
C GLN A 170 2.43 12.25 4.76
N GLN A 171 1.93 12.94 5.79
CA GLN A 171 2.20 14.36 6.07
C GLN A 171 3.70 14.66 5.91
N THR A 172 4.12 15.23 4.77
CA THR A 172 5.31 16.07 4.50
C THR A 172 5.96 15.92 3.11
N ALA A 173 5.61 14.92 2.28
CA ALA A 173 6.17 14.82 0.91
C ALA A 173 5.09 14.81 -0.20
N ALA A 174 5.46 15.30 -1.38
CA ALA A 174 4.64 15.21 -2.58
C ALA A 174 4.67 13.76 -3.10
N ALA A 175 3.49 13.18 -3.34
CA ALA A 175 3.36 11.84 -3.89
C ALA A 175 3.94 11.78 -5.31
N ASP A 176 4.80 10.81 -5.58
CA ASP A 176 5.29 10.52 -6.92
C ASP A 176 4.27 9.66 -7.69
N HIS A 177 4.32 9.73 -9.02
CA HIS A 177 3.48 8.88 -9.88
C HIS A 177 4.31 8.22 -11.00
N LYS A 178 3.88 7.04 -11.43
CA LYS A 178 4.41 6.30 -12.58
C LYS A 178 3.25 5.77 -13.41
N GLN A 179 3.23 6.10 -14.70
CA GLN A 179 2.28 5.52 -15.65
C GLN A 179 2.64 4.06 -15.93
N LEU A 180 1.66 3.16 -15.83
CA LEU A 180 1.84 1.73 -16.04
C LEU A 180 1.32 1.25 -17.40
N HIS A 181 0.26 1.89 -17.94
CA HIS A 181 -0.35 1.50 -19.21
C HIS A 181 -0.86 2.73 -19.98
N MET A 182 -0.40 2.92 -21.24
CA MET A 182 -0.77 4.10 -22.04
C MET A 182 -2.17 4.00 -22.64
N ASP A 183 -2.55 2.84 -23.20
CA ASP A 183 -3.83 2.70 -23.91
C ASP A 183 -5.06 2.55 -23.00
N GLN A 184 -4.86 2.33 -21.68
CA GLN A 184 -5.96 2.21 -20.70
C GLN A 184 -5.82 3.13 -19.49
N ALA A 185 -4.83 4.05 -19.47
CA ALA A 185 -4.63 5.07 -18.43
C ALA A 185 -4.59 4.53 -16.98
N LEU A 186 -3.75 3.53 -16.73
CA LEU A 186 -3.42 3.03 -15.38
C LEU A 186 -2.19 3.77 -14.83
N TYR A 187 -2.35 4.45 -13.70
CA TYR A 187 -1.27 5.19 -13.03
C TYR A 187 -1.06 4.70 -11.61
N ALA A 188 0.20 4.54 -11.21
CA ALA A 188 0.59 4.19 -9.85
C ALA A 188 1.16 5.40 -9.12
N PHE A 189 0.56 5.75 -7.99
CA PHE A 189 1.02 6.73 -7.03
C PHE A 189 1.71 6.02 -5.87
N TYR A 190 2.86 6.53 -5.43
CA TYR A 190 3.62 5.99 -4.30
C TYR A 190 4.60 7.04 -3.76
N ASP A 191 4.95 6.95 -2.47
CA ASP A 191 5.97 7.82 -1.89
C ASP A 191 7.37 7.34 -2.30
N LYS A 192 8.19 8.24 -2.86
CA LYS A 192 9.64 8.02 -2.92
C LYS A 192 10.25 8.44 -1.60
N VAL A 193 10.68 7.47 -0.81
CA VAL A 193 11.55 7.74 0.34
C VAL A 193 12.93 8.18 -0.19
N PHE A 194 13.21 9.48 -0.13
CA PHE A 194 14.57 10.02 -0.28
C PHE A 194 15.26 9.94 1.09
N PHE A 195 16.21 9.03 1.25
CA PHE A 195 17.12 9.09 2.40
C PHE A 195 18.13 10.22 2.17
N PHE A 196 18.01 11.30 2.95
CA PHE A 196 19.14 12.22 3.14
C PHE A 196 20.20 11.45 3.95
N LEU A 197 21.22 10.92 3.29
CA LEU A 197 22.44 10.55 3.99
C LEU A 197 23.06 11.84 4.52
N SER A 198 23.00 12.06 5.83
CA SER A 198 23.77 13.12 6.47
C SER A 198 25.24 12.94 6.10
N LYS A 199 25.80 13.85 5.30
CA LYS A 199 27.25 14.00 5.28
C LYS A 199 27.65 14.69 6.59
N TYR A 200 28.16 13.92 7.53
CA TYR A 200 29.08 14.48 8.51
C TYR A 200 30.30 15.01 7.78
N THR A 201 30.62 16.29 7.99
CA THR A 201 32.01 16.75 8.00
C THR A 201 32.23 17.47 9.32
N LEU A 202 32.96 16.80 10.23
CA LEU A 202 33.69 17.47 11.30
C LEU A 202 34.77 18.34 10.64
N THR A 203 34.87 19.60 11.06
CA THR A 203 36.17 20.27 11.21
C THR A 203 36.06 21.28 12.35
N SER A 204 36.92 21.07 13.34
CA SER A 204 37.16 21.90 14.51
C SER A 204 37.97 23.15 14.14
N ALA A 205 37.62 24.31 14.70
CA ALA A 205 38.57 25.30 15.20
C ALA A 205 37.87 26.31 16.13
N THR A 206 38.35 26.36 17.37
CA THR A 206 38.06 27.37 18.40
C THR A 206 38.84 28.66 18.16
N LEU A 207 38.20 29.85 18.32
CA LEU A 207 38.53 30.84 19.36
C LEU A 207 37.76 32.18 19.22
N SER A 208 37.27 32.62 20.39
CA SER A 208 37.10 33.99 20.92
C SER A 208 36.12 35.01 20.31
N SER A 209 35.12 35.33 21.13
CA SER A 209 34.59 36.66 21.51
C SER A 209 34.45 37.77 20.45
N GLU A 210 33.21 38.21 20.20
CA GLU A 210 32.70 39.52 20.65
C GLU A 210 31.26 39.76 20.14
N SER A 211 30.39 40.07 21.10
CA SER A 211 29.40 41.14 21.11
C SER A 211 28.52 41.48 19.88
N THR A 212 27.22 41.51 20.19
CA THR A 212 26.20 42.51 19.82
C THR A 212 25.30 42.33 18.60
N ASN A 213 24.01 42.53 18.90
CA ASN A 213 22.91 43.06 18.09
C ASN A 213 21.99 42.08 17.36
N ALA A 214 20.90 41.80 18.07
CA ALA A 214 19.58 41.53 17.55
C ALA A 214 19.19 42.49 16.40
N VAL A 215 18.57 41.93 15.36
CA VAL A 215 17.51 42.62 14.61
C VAL A 215 16.39 41.61 14.39
N ILE A 216 15.32 41.81 15.15
CA ILE A 216 13.97 41.30 14.88
C ILE A 216 13.43 42.11 13.70
N ILE A 217 13.01 41.46 12.62
CA ILE A 217 11.91 41.98 11.79
C ILE A 217 10.97 40.83 11.48
N ASN A 218 9.84 40.85 12.20
CA ASN A 218 8.64 40.09 11.90
C ASN A 218 7.95 40.64 10.64
N ASN A 219 7.39 39.70 9.88
CA ASN A 219 6.15 39.75 9.09
C ASN A 219 5.96 40.85 8.04
N ASN A 220 5.54 40.42 6.83
CA ASN A 220 4.14 40.60 6.43
C ASN A 220 3.75 39.80 5.17
N ILE A 221 2.64 39.07 5.35
CA ILE A 221 1.62 38.58 4.39
C ILE A 221 2.03 37.43 3.45
#